data_AF-A0A2E1P2H4-F1
#
_entry.id   AF-A0A2E1P2H4-F1
#
_cell.length_a   1.000
_cell.length_b   1.000
_cell.length_c   1.000
_cell.angle_alpha   90.00
_cell.angle_beta   90.00
_cell.angle_gamma   90.00
#
_symmetry.space_group_name_H-M   'P 1'
#
loop_
_entity.id
_entity.type
_entity.pdbx_description
1 polymer ?
#
loop_
_entity_poly.entity_id
_entity_poly.type
_entity_poly.pdbx_seq_one_letter_code
_entity_poly.pdbx_strand_id
1 'polypeptide(L)'
;MRLEWPVYVFTACVFLAFALGVQFLSLSTGAVVGLFLLLTVAYAWVAWVMIKQKAVLELHAYIQCESCGKTTPGQGKHCMHCGIVVLPSTPEA
;
A
#
# COMPACT_ATOMS: atom_id res chain seq x y z
N MET A 1 -4.25 -8.36 -4.17
CA MET A 1 -3.64 -9.26 -3.17
C MET A 1 -2.12 -9.07 -2.95
N ARG A 2 -1.41 -8.14 -3.62
CA ARG A 2 0.07 -7.98 -3.49
C ARG A 2 0.53 -7.03 -2.37
N LEU A 3 -0.40 -6.33 -1.72
CA LEU A 3 -0.12 -5.37 -0.64
C LEU A 3 -0.20 -5.99 0.77
N GLU A 4 -0.80 -7.16 0.94
CA GLU A 4 -0.99 -7.77 2.27
C GLU A 4 0.35 -8.31 2.83
N TRP A 5 1.21 -8.81 1.94
CA TRP A 5 2.52 -9.37 2.27
C TRP A 5 3.47 -8.40 3.01
N PRO A 6 3.70 -7.15 2.56
CA PRO A 6 4.55 -6.22 3.29
C PRO A 6 4.01 -5.82 4.67
N VAL A 7 2.69 -5.85 4.89
CA VAL A 7 2.10 -5.57 6.21
C VAL A 7 2.45 -6.69 7.18
N TYR A 8 2.30 -7.94 6.77
CA TYR A 8 2.62 -9.09 7.62
C TYR A 8 4.11 -9.18 7.96
N VAL A 9 4.99 -8.90 7.00
CA VAL A 9 6.44 -8.88 7.24
C VAL A 9 6.79 -7.75 8.22
N PHE A 10 6.22 -6.56 8.02
CA PHE A 10 6.47 -5.42 8.89
C PHE A 10 5.98 -5.68 10.32
N THR A 11 4.74 -6.17 10.50
CA THR A 11 4.19 -6.47 11.82
C THR A 11 4.98 -7.59 12.52
N ALA A 12 5.41 -8.62 11.79
CA ALA A 12 6.28 -9.66 12.33
C ALA A 12 7.63 -9.11 12.81
N CYS A 13 8.27 -8.23 12.05
CA CYS A 13 9.51 -7.57 12.46
C CYS A 13 9.34 -6.67 13.69
N VAL A 14 8.22 -5.93 13.77
CA VAL A 14 7.88 -5.09 14.93
C VAL A 14 7.72 -5.94 16.19
N PHE A 15 6.97 -7.05 16.09
CA PHE A 15 6.78 -7.98 17.22
C PHE A 15 8.08 -8.66 17.62
N LEU A 16 8.90 -9.07 16.66
CA LEU A 16 10.22 -9.66 16.91
C LEU A 16 11.14 -8.66 17.64
N ALA A 17 11.22 -7.41 17.18
CA ALA A 17 12.03 -6.39 17.80
C ALA A 17 11.55 -6.04 19.22
N PHE A 18 10.23 -5.99 19.43
CA PHE A 18 9.65 -5.80 20.75
C PHE A 18 9.94 -6.97 21.69
N ALA A 19 9.74 -8.21 21.23
CA ALA A 19 10.02 -9.41 22.02
C ALA A 19 11.51 -9.51 22.38
N LEU A 20 12.42 -9.28 21.41
CA LEU A 20 13.86 -9.28 21.67
C LEU A 20 14.28 -8.14 22.61
N GLY A 21 13.67 -6.95 22.48
CA GLY A 21 13.91 -5.81 23.36
C GLY A 21 13.52 -6.12 24.80
N VAL A 22 12.29 -6.57 25.03
CA VAL A 22 11.75 -6.80 26.39
C VAL A 22 12.42 -8.00 27.08
N GLN A 23 12.76 -9.08 26.34
CA GLN A 23 13.33 -10.29 26.96
C GLN A 23 14.84 -10.21 27.23
N PHE A 24 15.64 -9.57 26.37
CA PHE A 24 17.12 -9.69 26.42
C PHE A 24 17.84 -8.44 26.90
N LEU A 25 17.23 -7.27 26.74
CA LEU A 25 17.76 -6.02 27.27
C LEU A 25 16.93 -5.71 28.51
N SER A 26 17.53 -5.68 29.70
CA SER A 26 16.88 -5.18 30.93
C SER A 26 16.60 -3.67 30.82
N LEU A 27 15.77 -3.30 29.84
CA LEU A 27 15.38 -1.95 29.51
C LEU A 27 14.50 -1.43 30.62
N SER A 28 14.81 -0.22 31.08
CA SER A 28 13.94 0.52 31.97
C SER A 28 12.56 0.66 31.34
N THR A 29 11.51 0.75 32.16
CA THR A 29 10.11 0.87 31.70
C THR A 29 9.93 2.00 30.68
N GLY A 30 10.66 3.11 30.84
CA GLY A 30 10.64 4.23 29.90
C GLY A 30 11.17 3.88 28.51
N ALA A 31 12.15 2.99 28.41
CA ALA A 31 12.70 2.57 27.13
C ALA A 31 11.78 1.59 26.40
N VAL A 32 11.03 0.75 27.12
CA VAL A 32 9.97 -0.10 26.54
C VAL A 32 8.83 0.76 25.97
N VAL A 33 8.39 1.78 26.71
CA VAL A 33 7.36 2.72 26.25
C VAL A 33 7.85 3.50 25.02
N GLY A 34 9.10 3.98 25.02
CA GLY A 34 9.70 4.66 23.88
C GLY A 34 9.77 3.77 22.63
N LEU A 35 10.19 2.50 22.79
CA LEU A 35 10.22 1.52 21.71
C LEU A 35 8.81 1.26 21.15
N PHE A 36 7.83 1.08 22.02
CA PHE A 36 6.44 0.85 21.62
C PHE A 36 5.87 2.03 20.81
N LEU A 37 6.10 3.26 21.25
CA LEU A 37 5.67 4.45 20.52
C LEU A 37 6.34 4.57 19.15
N LEU A 38 7.65 4.34 19.08
CA LEU A 38 8.40 4.34 17.81
C LEU A 38 7.83 3.32 16.82
N LEU A 39 7.57 2.09 17.29
CA LEU A 39 7.00 1.02 16.48
C LEU A 39 5.58 1.37 16.01
N THR A 40 4.78 2.01 16.86
CA THR A 40 3.42 2.46 16.53
C THR A 40 3.43 3.53 15.44
N VAL A 41 4.32 4.52 15.56
CA VAL A 41 4.48 5.57 14.54
C VAL A 41 4.98 4.98 13.22
N ALA A 42 5.96 4.06 13.28
CA ALA A 42 6.46 3.37 12.10
C ALA A 42 5.36 2.54 11.41
N TYR A 43 4.49 1.87 12.18
CA TYR A 43 3.33 1.17 11.65
C TYR A 43 2.34 2.11 10.96
N ALA A 44 1.99 3.22 11.61
CA ALA A 44 1.09 4.24 11.03
C ALA A 44 1.66 4.82 9.73
N TRP A 45 2.97 5.05 9.67
CA TRP A 45 3.67 5.53 8.47
C TRP A 45 3.57 4.52 7.31
N VAL A 46 3.84 3.24 7.56
CA VAL A 46 3.74 2.20 6.53
C VAL A 46 2.31 2.09 6.01
N ALA A 47 1.32 2.10 6.90
CA ALA A 47 -0.10 2.09 6.53
C ALA A 47 -0.46 3.28 5.62
N TRP A 48 0.04 4.48 5.94
CA TRP A 48 -0.15 5.68 5.12
C TRP A 48 0.47 5.54 3.72
N VAL A 49 1.72 5.08 3.63
CA VAL A 49 2.42 4.87 2.35
C VAL A 49 1.66 3.89 1.46
N MET A 50 1.13 2.81 2.04
CA MET A 50 0.36 1.82 1.30
C MET A 50 -0.95 2.37 0.72
N ILE A 51 -1.66 3.22 1.47
CA ILE A 51 -2.86 3.91 0.97
C ILE A 51 -2.51 4.77 -0.24
N LYS A 52 -1.39 5.51 -0.17
CA LYS A 52 -0.90 6.30 -1.29
C LYS A 52 -0.48 5.44 -2.48
N GLN A 53 0.19 4.31 -2.27
CA GLN A 53 0.57 3.40 -3.36
C GLN A 53 -0.64 2.79 -4.07
N LYS A 54 -1.69 2.39 -3.33
CA LYS A 54 -2.94 1.93 -3.95
C LYS A 54 -3.56 3.03 -4.82
N ALA A 55 -3.65 4.26 -4.31
CA ALA A 55 -4.18 5.38 -5.08
C ALA A 55 -3.36 5.67 -6.35
N VAL A 56 -2.03 5.51 -6.29
CA VAL A 56 -1.13 5.70 -7.45
C VAL A 56 -1.28 4.56 -8.47
N LEU A 57 -1.39 3.30 -8.02
CA LEU A 57 -1.61 2.16 -8.91
C LEU A 57 -2.95 2.24 -9.64
N GLU A 58 -4.01 2.68 -8.95
CA GLU A 58 -5.31 2.98 -9.57
C GLU A 58 -5.21 4.12 -10.59
N LEU A 59 -4.37 5.14 -10.32
CA LEU A 59 -4.14 6.25 -11.26
C LEU A 59 -3.42 5.81 -12.54
N HIS A 60 -2.51 4.83 -12.45
CA HIS A 60 -1.68 4.36 -13.56
C HIS A 60 -2.14 3.05 -14.20
N ALA A 61 -3.31 2.53 -13.84
CA ALA A 61 -3.86 1.35 -14.50
C ALA A 61 -4.14 1.69 -15.98
N TYR A 62 -3.33 1.12 -16.89
CA TYR A 62 -3.57 1.19 -18.33
C TYR A 62 -4.57 0.11 -18.72
N ILE A 63 -5.62 0.50 -19.43
CA ILE A 63 -6.65 -0.39 -19.97
C ILE A 63 -6.56 -0.42 -21.50
N GLN A 64 -6.89 -1.57 -22.08
CA GLN A 64 -7.01 -1.74 -23.53
C GLN A 64 -8.32 -1.12 -24.00
N CYS A 65 -8.29 -0.24 -25.00
CA CYS A 65 -9.50 0.30 -25.59
C CYS A 65 -10.11 -0.70 -26.58
N GLU A 66 -11.37 -1.10 -26.39
CA GLU A 66 -12.05 -2.06 -27.29
C GLU A 66 -12.22 -1.56 -28.72
N SER A 67 -12.24 -0.25 -28.93
CA SER A 67 -12.43 0.33 -30.27
C SER A 67 -11.14 0.39 -31.09
N CYS A 68 -9.99 0.67 -30.47
CA CYS A 68 -8.74 0.89 -31.20
C CYS A 68 -7.61 -0.09 -30.85
N GLY A 69 -7.81 -0.97 -29.86
CA GLY A 69 -6.83 -1.96 -29.41
C GLY A 69 -5.57 -1.38 -28.78
N LYS A 70 -5.54 -0.07 -28.49
CA LYS A 70 -4.39 0.60 -27.87
C LYS A 70 -4.61 0.77 -26.36
N THR A 71 -3.51 0.76 -25.61
CA THR A 71 -3.50 1.01 -24.16
C THR A 71 -3.70 2.50 -23.88
N THR A 72 -4.70 2.82 -23.06
CA THR A 72 -5.00 4.18 -22.57
C THR A 72 -5.07 4.17 -21.04
N PRO A 73 -4.68 5.24 -20.34
CA PRO A 73 -4.85 5.31 -18.90
C PRO A 73 -6.34 5.26 -18.52
N GLY A 74 -6.69 4.42 -17.55
CA GLY A 74 -8.08 4.20 -17.10
C GLY A 74 -8.71 5.37 -16.33
N GLN A 75 -7.91 6.39 -15.96
CA GLN A 75 -8.40 7.64 -15.34
C GLN A 75 -9.20 8.53 -16.30
N GLY A 76 -9.02 8.36 -17.63
CA GLY A 76 -9.66 9.21 -18.63
C GLY A 76 -11.05 8.72 -19.01
N LYS A 77 -12.03 9.63 -19.09
CA LYS A 77 -13.36 9.33 -19.68
C LYS A 77 -13.28 8.98 -21.16
N HIS A 78 -12.20 9.38 -21.83
CA HIS A 78 -11.99 9.20 -23.26
C HIS A 78 -10.65 8.51 -23.51
N CYS A 79 -10.60 7.68 -24.55
CA CYS A 79 -9.33 7.11 -25.01
C CYS A 79 -8.45 8.23 -25.55
N MET A 80 -7.21 8.34 -25.08
CA MET A 80 -6.25 9.34 -25.58
C MET A 80 -5.88 9.15 -27.06
N HIS A 81 -6.16 7.98 -27.63
CA HIS A 81 -5.77 7.66 -29.01
C HIS A 81 -6.90 7.84 -30.03
N CYS A 82 -8.14 7.50 -29.67
CA CYS A 82 -9.29 7.53 -30.57
C CYS A 82 -10.47 8.40 -30.09
N GLY A 83 -10.41 8.98 -28.88
CA GLY A 83 -11.41 9.93 -28.38
C GLY A 83 -12.76 9.33 -27.96
N ILE A 84 -13.02 8.05 -28.22
CA ILE A 84 -14.22 7.35 -27.76
C ILE A 84 -14.26 7.28 -26.22
N VAL A 85 -15.47 7.38 -25.69
CA VAL A 85 -15.75 7.22 -24.27
C VAL A 85 -15.33 5.82 -23.82
N VAL A 86 -14.41 5.76 -22.86
CA VAL A 86 -14.02 4.50 -22.24
C VAL A 86 -14.89 4.35 -21.01
N LEU A 87 -15.84 3.41 -21.07
CA LEU A 87 -16.65 3.07 -19.90
C LEU A 87 -15.71 2.51 -18.82
N PRO A 88 -15.83 2.96 -17.56
CA PRO A 88 -15.02 2.40 -16.48
C PRO A 88 -15.31 0.91 -16.43
N SER A 89 -14.29 0.09 -16.66
CA SER A 89 -14.39 -1.35 -16.46
C SER A 89 -14.75 -1.58 -15.00
N THR A 90 -15.99 -2.00 -14.74
CA THR A 90 -16.41 -2.53 -13.45
C THR A 90 -15.39 -3.57 -13.02
N PRO A 91 -14.74 -3.44 -11.86
CA PRO A 91 -13.90 -4.51 -11.36
C PRO A 91 -14.83 -5.69 -11.06
N GLU A 92 -14.68 -6.78 -11.82
CA GLU A 92 -15.27 -8.06 -11.48
C GLU A 92 -14.78 -8.49 -10.09
N ALA A 93 -15.73 -9.02 -9.33
CA ALA A 93 -15.71 -9.30 -7.89
C ALA A 93 -14.61 -10.29 -7.43
#